data_AF-A0A7X1HBB1-F1
#
_entry.id   AF-A0A7X1HBB1-F1
#
_cell.length_a   1.000
_cell.length_b   1.000
_cell.length_c   1.000
_cell.angle_alpha   90.00
_cell.angle_beta   90.00
_cell.angle_gamma   90.00
#
_symmetry.space_group_name_H-M   'P 1'
#
loop_
_entity.id
_entity.type
_entity.pdbx_description
1 polymer ?
#
loop_
_entity_poly.entity_id
_entity_poly.type
_entity_poly.pdbx_seq_one_letter_code
_entity_poly.pdbx_strand_id
1 'polypeptide(L)'
;MFGLVATLVAAPVHAQTSTSLAGNYLPSVLATSPAHRDSLMEMIKGKPGLPFWVRALVRQPRYVALASEEVKVKDKRMQLFRACEPRTCETSFIRVLYSEDGKRALLYVSDAELGIKIFGDPGPEELFFLTR
;
A
#
# COMPACT_ATOMS: atom_id res chain seq x y z
N MET A 1 62.15 8.59 -15.39
CA MET A 1 61.12 7.66 -15.88
C MET A 1 59.90 7.79 -14.98
N PHE A 2 58.79 8.27 -15.55
CA PHE A 2 57.49 8.43 -14.92
C PHE A 2 56.80 7.07 -14.73
N GLY A 3 55.98 6.93 -13.69
CA GLY A 3 55.09 5.77 -13.51
C GLY A 3 54.09 5.96 -12.39
N LEU A 4 53.16 6.90 -12.55
CA LEU A 4 52.01 7.08 -11.65
C LEU A 4 50.94 6.06 -12.03
N VAL A 5 50.69 5.06 -11.17
CA VAL A 5 49.63 4.06 -11.37
C VAL A 5 48.31 4.65 -10.86
N ALA A 6 47.40 4.95 -11.78
CA ALA A 6 46.06 5.42 -11.47
C ALA A 6 45.11 4.22 -11.25
N THR A 7 44.70 3.99 -10.01
CA THR A 7 43.71 2.98 -9.64
C THR A 7 42.31 3.53 -9.96
N LEU A 8 41.66 2.98 -11.01
CA LEU A 8 40.25 3.27 -11.28
C LEU A 8 39.38 2.61 -10.21
N VAL A 9 38.76 3.42 -9.35
CA VAL A 9 37.69 2.98 -8.44
C VAL A 9 36.39 2.93 -9.25
N ALA A 10 35.97 1.72 -9.64
CA ALA A 10 34.66 1.50 -10.25
C ALA A 10 33.56 1.67 -9.17
N ALA A 11 32.79 2.76 -9.25
CA ALA A 11 31.60 2.92 -8.41
C ALA A 11 30.52 1.93 -8.86
N PRO A 12 29.83 1.23 -7.94
CA PRO A 12 28.72 0.36 -8.30
C PRO A 12 27.53 1.23 -8.74
N VAL A 13 27.25 1.21 -10.04
CA VAL A 13 26.02 1.77 -10.61
C VAL A 13 24.85 0.92 -10.09
N HIS A 14 24.20 1.38 -9.02
CA HIS A 14 22.91 0.84 -8.61
C HIS A 14 21.90 1.27 -9.67
N ALA A 15 21.63 0.39 -10.62
CA ALA A 15 20.47 0.52 -11.51
C ALA A 15 19.22 0.57 -10.63
N GLN A 16 18.69 1.77 -10.42
CA GLN A 16 17.36 1.95 -9.85
C GLN A 16 16.37 1.50 -10.91
N THR A 17 16.08 0.20 -10.97
CA THR A 17 14.82 -0.26 -11.56
C THR A 17 13.72 0.43 -10.76
N SER A 18 13.12 1.47 -11.34
CA SER A 18 11.90 2.05 -10.82
C SER A 18 10.84 0.95 -10.89
N THR A 19 10.68 0.20 -9.80
CA THR A 19 9.67 -0.83 -9.70
C THR A 19 8.31 -0.15 -9.91
N SER A 20 7.54 -0.63 -10.90
CA SER A 20 6.21 -0.08 -11.17
C SER A 20 5.34 -0.18 -9.91
N LEU A 21 4.72 0.93 -9.50
CA LEU A 21 3.72 0.90 -8.44
C LEU A 21 2.36 0.44 -8.97
N ALA A 22 2.13 0.49 -10.28
CA ALA A 22 0.93 -0.04 -10.89
C ALA A 22 1.04 -1.56 -11.15
N GLY A 23 -0.10 -2.27 -11.12
CA GLY A 23 -0.21 -3.67 -11.53
C GLY A 23 0.02 -4.71 -10.44
N ASN A 24 0.33 -4.28 -9.21
CA ASN A 24 0.62 -5.19 -8.10
C ASN A 24 -0.65 -5.56 -7.32
N TYR A 25 -0.72 -6.75 -6.75
CA TYR A 25 -1.86 -7.18 -5.93
C TYR A 25 -1.55 -7.04 -4.45
N LEU A 26 -2.52 -6.53 -3.67
CA LEU A 26 -2.34 -6.29 -2.23
C LEU A 26 -1.82 -7.52 -1.47
N PRO A 27 -2.35 -8.75 -1.65
CA PRO A 27 -1.82 -9.93 -0.98
C PRO A 27 -0.33 -10.18 -1.28
N SER A 28 0.08 -10.01 -2.54
CA SER A 28 1.45 -10.23 -2.99
C SER A 28 2.42 -9.21 -2.38
N VAL A 29 1.99 -7.95 -2.27
CA VAL A 29 2.80 -6.88 -1.67
C VAL A 29 2.92 -7.07 -0.15
N LEU A 30 1.84 -7.44 0.53
CA LEU A 30 1.87 -7.74 1.97
C LEU A 30 2.72 -8.98 2.30
N ALA A 31 2.79 -9.94 1.39
CA ALA A 31 3.61 -11.14 1.54
C ALA A 31 5.12 -10.85 1.38
N THR A 32 5.48 -9.93 0.49
CA THR A 32 6.88 -9.68 0.11
C THR A 32 7.50 -8.43 0.74
N SER A 33 6.68 -7.48 1.23
CA SER A 33 7.16 -6.23 1.82
C SER A 33 6.76 -6.10 3.29
N PRO A 34 7.71 -6.26 4.23
CA PRO A 34 7.47 -6.02 5.65
C PRO A 34 6.92 -4.63 5.96
N ALA A 35 7.45 -3.58 5.32
CA ALA A 35 7.02 -2.21 5.55
C ALA A 35 5.51 -2.02 5.28
N HIS A 36 5.02 -2.51 4.12
CA HIS A 36 3.60 -2.44 3.77
C HIS A 36 2.72 -3.24 4.73
N ARG A 37 3.21 -4.43 5.10
CA ARG A 37 2.50 -5.34 6.01
C ARG A 37 2.34 -4.72 7.40
N ASP A 38 3.42 -4.19 7.93
CA ASP A 38 3.50 -3.75 9.32
C ASP A 38 2.72 -2.43 9.49
N SER A 39 2.86 -1.47 8.54
CA SER A 39 2.10 -0.21 8.58
C SER A 39 0.57 -0.41 8.48
N LEU A 40 0.11 -1.39 7.69
CA LEU A 40 -1.32 -1.74 7.65
C LEU A 40 -1.77 -2.53 8.88
N MET A 41 -0.95 -3.44 9.39
CA MET A 41 -1.24 -4.18 10.62
C MET A 41 -1.43 -3.22 11.81
N GLU A 42 -0.60 -2.19 11.93
CA GLU A 42 -0.70 -1.18 12.98
C GLU A 42 -2.04 -0.43 12.96
N MET A 43 -2.62 -0.21 11.78
CA MET A 43 -3.92 0.46 11.65
C MET A 43 -5.08 -0.43 12.11
N ILE A 44 -5.04 -1.74 11.82
CA ILE A 44 -6.18 -2.65 12.02
C ILE A 44 -6.12 -3.45 13.34
N LYS A 45 -4.91 -3.67 13.88
CA LYS A 45 -4.71 -4.53 15.05
C LYS A 45 -5.42 -3.94 16.28
N GLY A 46 -6.25 -4.76 16.92
CA GLY A 46 -6.95 -4.39 18.16
C GLY A 46 -8.06 -3.36 17.98
N LYS A 47 -8.40 -2.96 16.74
CA LYS A 47 -9.53 -2.06 16.48
C LYS A 47 -10.85 -2.82 16.61
N PRO A 48 -11.72 -2.45 17.56
CA PRO A 48 -13.05 -3.06 17.67
C PRO A 48 -13.94 -2.61 16.50
N GLY A 49 -14.93 -3.44 16.16
CA GLY A 49 -15.98 -3.10 15.19
C GLY A 49 -15.60 -3.23 13.71
N LEU A 50 -14.35 -3.53 13.37
CA LEU A 50 -13.98 -3.83 11.98
C LEU A 50 -14.57 -5.18 11.52
N PRO A 51 -15.07 -5.28 10.26
CA PRO A 51 -15.46 -6.54 9.66
C PRO A 51 -14.33 -7.58 9.77
N PHE A 52 -14.71 -8.84 9.93
CA PHE A 52 -13.73 -9.91 10.15
C PHE A 52 -12.68 -9.97 9.03
N TRP A 53 -13.11 -9.84 7.77
CA TRP A 53 -12.21 -9.89 6.62
C TRP A 53 -11.19 -8.74 6.62
N VAL A 54 -11.56 -7.54 7.10
CA VAL A 54 -10.65 -6.40 7.26
C VAL A 54 -9.66 -6.63 8.39
N ARG A 55 -10.10 -7.19 9.53
CA ARG A 55 -9.19 -7.55 10.64
C ARG A 55 -8.22 -8.66 10.26
N ALA A 56 -8.66 -9.56 9.37
CA ALA A 56 -7.88 -10.69 8.88
C ALA A 56 -7.06 -10.34 7.63
N LEU A 57 -7.22 -9.15 7.04
CA LEU A 57 -6.69 -8.73 5.74
C LEU A 57 -5.20 -9.08 5.51
N VAL A 58 -4.38 -8.86 6.54
CA VAL A 58 -2.94 -9.13 6.44
C VAL A 58 -2.59 -10.61 6.71
N ARG A 59 -3.35 -11.28 7.58
CA ARG A 59 -3.02 -12.65 8.05
C ARG A 59 -3.66 -13.74 7.19
N GLN A 60 -4.81 -13.45 6.60
CA GLN A 60 -5.62 -14.38 5.82
C GLN A 60 -6.15 -13.62 4.59
N PRO A 61 -5.48 -13.73 3.43
CA PRO A 61 -5.85 -12.99 2.23
C PRO A 61 -7.08 -13.61 1.53
N ARG A 62 -8.23 -13.62 2.22
CA ARG A 62 -9.52 -14.13 1.73
C ARG A 62 -10.41 -12.98 1.30
N TYR A 63 -9.98 -12.25 0.27
CA TYR A 63 -10.69 -11.11 -0.31
C TYR A 63 -10.43 -11.05 -1.81
N VAL A 64 -11.30 -10.34 -2.52
CA VAL A 64 -11.08 -10.02 -3.94
C VAL A 64 -10.18 -8.80 -4.00
N ALA A 65 -9.04 -8.90 -4.68
CA ALA A 65 -8.07 -7.80 -4.82
C ALA A 65 -7.97 -7.38 -6.28
N LEU A 66 -7.94 -6.08 -6.52
CA LEU A 66 -7.64 -5.51 -7.84
C LEU A 66 -6.16 -5.17 -7.95
N ALA A 67 -5.67 -5.11 -9.18
CA ALA A 67 -4.33 -4.60 -9.46
C ALA A 67 -4.22 -3.14 -9.00
N SER A 68 -3.07 -2.79 -8.41
CA SER A 68 -2.82 -1.46 -7.88
C SER A 68 -2.71 -0.43 -8.99
N GLU A 69 -3.04 0.80 -8.64
CA GLU A 69 -2.79 1.98 -9.46
C GLU A 69 -1.62 2.77 -8.88
N GLU A 70 -0.76 3.28 -9.74
CA GLU A 70 0.16 4.34 -9.36
C GLU A 70 -0.59 5.67 -9.42
N VAL A 71 -0.59 6.40 -8.32
CA VAL A 71 -1.21 7.72 -8.21
C VAL A 71 -0.18 8.74 -7.76
N LYS A 72 -0.35 9.99 -8.20
CA LYS A 72 0.49 11.10 -7.77
C LYS A 72 -0.31 11.95 -6.79
N VAL A 73 0.08 11.94 -5.52
CA VAL A 73 -0.48 12.81 -4.49
C VAL A 73 0.49 13.97 -4.30
N LYS A 74 0.13 15.16 -4.78
CA LYS A 74 1.06 16.30 -4.94
C LYS A 74 2.28 15.88 -5.77
N ASP A 75 3.46 15.85 -5.15
CA ASP A 75 4.74 15.45 -5.77
C ASP A 75 5.24 14.08 -5.31
N LYS A 76 4.40 13.29 -4.64
CA LYS A 76 4.74 11.96 -4.15
C LYS A 76 4.03 10.89 -4.97
N ARG A 77 4.80 9.92 -5.46
CA ARG A 77 4.28 8.68 -6.02
C ARG A 77 3.73 7.82 -4.89
N MET A 78 2.50 7.36 -5.07
CA MET A 78 1.80 6.51 -4.12
C MET A 78 1.13 5.37 -4.86
N GLN A 79 0.84 4.30 -4.12
CA GLN A 79 0.25 3.09 -4.65
C GLN A 79 -1.13 2.88 -4.05
N LEU A 80 -2.16 2.91 -4.88
CA LEU A 80 -3.55 2.70 -4.50
C LEU A 80 -3.96 1.26 -4.76
N PHE A 81 -4.40 0.57 -3.71
CA PHE A 81 -4.99 -0.75 -3.79
C PHE A 81 -6.49 -0.70 -3.51
N ARG A 82 -7.22 -1.58 -4.17
CA ARG A 82 -8.64 -1.83 -3.91
C ARG A 82 -8.85 -3.30 -3.61
N ALA A 83 -9.64 -3.57 -2.58
CA ALA A 83 -10.05 -4.92 -2.26
C ALA A 83 -11.46 -4.92 -1.67
N CYS A 84 -12.14 -6.06 -1.75
CA CYS A 84 -13.50 -6.18 -1.25
C CYS A 84 -13.81 -7.57 -0.71
N GLU A 85 -14.87 -7.64 0.08
CA GLU A 85 -15.35 -8.90 0.63
C GLU A 85 -15.98 -9.78 -0.46
N PRO A 86 -15.63 -11.06 -0.54
CA PRO A 86 -16.19 -11.95 -1.56
C PRO A 86 -17.72 -12.02 -1.47
N ARG A 87 -18.39 -11.83 -2.61
CA ARG A 87 -19.87 -11.81 -2.79
C ARG A 87 -20.59 -10.54 -2.31
N THR A 88 -19.91 -9.63 -1.62
CA THR A 88 -20.47 -8.39 -1.06
C THR A 88 -19.67 -7.15 -1.46
N CYS A 89 -19.01 -7.20 -2.64
CA CYS A 89 -18.03 -6.19 -3.04
C CYS A 89 -18.58 -4.76 -3.17
N GLU A 90 -19.86 -4.61 -3.49
CA GLU A 90 -20.51 -3.30 -3.59
C GLU A 90 -20.82 -2.69 -2.21
N THR A 91 -20.94 -3.53 -1.18
CA THR A 91 -21.39 -3.14 0.16
C THR A 91 -20.31 -3.29 1.23
N SER A 92 -19.18 -3.93 0.94
CA SER A 92 -18.03 -4.07 1.84
C SER A 92 -16.72 -4.06 1.06
N PHE A 93 -16.02 -2.92 1.07
CA PHE A 93 -14.77 -2.72 0.34
C PHE A 93 -13.79 -1.83 1.11
N ILE A 94 -12.52 -1.94 0.70
CA ILE A 94 -11.45 -1.08 1.19
C ILE A 94 -10.69 -0.43 0.05
N ARG A 95 -10.06 0.70 0.38
CA ARG A 95 -9.00 1.32 -0.39
C ARG A 95 -7.79 1.50 0.52
N VAL A 96 -6.62 1.14 0.04
CA VAL A 96 -5.36 1.31 0.77
C VAL A 96 -4.41 2.15 -0.07
N LEU A 97 -3.97 3.28 0.46
CA LEU A 97 -3.00 4.15 -0.20
C LEU A 97 -1.67 4.06 0.53
N TYR A 98 -0.63 3.63 -0.17
CA TYR A 98 0.72 3.51 0.36
C TYR A 98 1.68 4.53 -0.24
N SER A 99 2.65 5.00 0.55
CA SER A 99 3.89 5.54 -0.01
C SER A 99 4.66 4.46 -0.76
N GLU A 100 5.51 4.86 -1.70
CA GLU A 100 6.39 3.94 -2.45
C GLU A 100 7.21 3.00 -1.54
N ASP A 101 7.63 3.45 -0.36
CA ASP A 101 8.38 2.65 0.61
C ASP A 101 7.50 1.81 1.57
N GLY A 102 6.17 1.91 1.46
CA GLY A 102 5.21 1.19 2.28
C GLY A 102 5.10 1.64 3.74
N LYS A 103 5.87 2.65 4.16
CA LYS A 103 5.91 3.09 5.57
C LYS A 103 4.73 3.98 5.94
N ARG A 104 4.23 4.78 4.99
CA ARG A 104 2.96 5.50 5.14
C ARG A 104 1.87 4.67 4.50
N ALA A 105 0.83 4.39 5.26
CA ALA A 105 -0.35 3.69 4.81
C ALA A 105 -1.59 4.44 5.29
N LEU A 106 -2.59 4.51 4.43
CA LEU A 106 -3.91 5.05 4.73
C LEU A 106 -4.93 4.01 4.33
N LEU A 107 -5.94 3.81 5.18
CA LEU A 107 -6.97 2.81 4.96
C LEU A 107 -8.34 3.47 5.00
N TYR A 108 -9.09 3.30 3.93
CA TYR A 108 -10.51 3.61 3.85
C TYR A 108 -11.28 2.29 3.83
N VAL A 109 -12.26 2.15 4.72
CA VAL A 109 -13.19 1.03 4.80
C VAL A 109 -14.58 1.57 4.59
N SER A 110 -15.31 1.03 3.62
CA SER A 110 -16.74 1.25 3.45
C SER A 110 -17.43 -0.09 3.58
N ASP A 111 -18.32 -0.17 4.55
CA ASP A 111 -19.05 -1.39 4.86
C ASP A 111 -20.49 -1.03 5.27
N ALA A 112 -21.46 -1.84 4.84
CA ALA A 112 -22.88 -1.55 5.05
C ALA A 112 -23.29 -1.51 6.53
N GLU A 113 -22.63 -2.30 7.39
CA GLU A 113 -22.94 -2.35 8.83
C GLU A 113 -22.12 -1.32 9.62
N LEU A 114 -20.83 -1.19 9.28
CA LEU A 114 -19.90 -0.30 9.99
C LEU A 114 -19.98 1.16 9.52
N GLY A 115 -20.50 1.40 8.32
CA GLY A 115 -20.39 2.66 7.60
C GLY A 115 -18.96 2.90 7.09
N ILE A 116 -18.58 4.17 7.03
CA ILE A 116 -17.25 4.58 6.56
C ILE A 116 -16.30 4.73 7.75
N LYS A 117 -15.12 4.09 7.68
CA LYS A 117 -13.99 4.31 8.60
C LYS A 117 -12.74 4.64 7.82
N ILE A 118 -11.97 5.58 8.34
CA ILE A 118 -10.74 6.07 7.74
C ILE A 118 -9.63 6.03 8.78
N PHE A 119 -8.46 5.50 8.40
CA PHE A 119 -7.30 5.34 9.27
C PHE A 119 -6.05 5.97 8.64
N GLY A 120 -5.12 6.39 9.50
CA GLY A 120 -3.82 6.97 9.11
C GLY A 120 -3.83 8.50 8.92
N ASP A 121 -4.93 9.17 9.26
CA ASP A 121 -5.10 10.63 9.23
C ASP A 121 -4.72 11.24 7.86
N PRO A 122 -5.54 10.97 6.81
CA PRO A 122 -5.23 11.44 5.46
C PRO A 122 -5.42 12.96 5.36
N GLY A 123 -4.47 13.62 4.68
CA GLY A 123 -4.69 14.99 4.24
C GLY A 123 -5.76 15.07 3.14
N PRO A 124 -6.27 16.28 2.80
CA PRO A 124 -7.34 16.44 1.81
C PRO A 124 -7.05 15.80 0.45
N GLU A 125 -5.80 15.87 -0.01
CA GLU A 125 -5.41 15.28 -1.30
C GLU A 125 -5.28 13.77 -1.27
N GLU A 126 -4.87 13.19 -0.14
CA GLU A 126 -4.85 11.73 0.01
C GLU A 126 -6.28 11.19 0.13
N LEU A 127 -7.14 11.93 0.83
CA LEU A 127 -8.55 11.59 0.98
C LEU A 127 -9.28 11.53 -0.36
N PHE A 128 -8.96 12.45 -1.30
CA PHE A 128 -9.51 12.42 -2.66
C PHE A 128 -9.32 11.07 -3.36
N PHE A 129 -8.13 10.46 -3.24
CA PHE A 129 -7.87 9.15 -3.85
C PHE A 129 -8.54 8.00 -3.09
N LEU A 130 -8.74 8.15 -1.79
CA LEU A 130 -9.43 7.15 -0.97
C LEU A 130 -10.95 7.16 -1.16
N THR A 131 -11.56 8.28 -1.58
CA THR A 131 -13.01 8.40 -1.75
C THR A 131 -13.48 8.29 -3.20
N ARG A 132 -12.55 8.28 -4.17
CA ARG A 132 -12.84 8.03 -5.60
C ARG A 132 -13.24 6.60 -5.90
#